data_AF-A0A961EKS6-F1
#
_entry.id   AF-A0A961EKS6-F1
#
_cell.length_a   1.000
_cell.length_b   1.000
_cell.length_c   1.000
_cell.angle_alpha   90.00
_cell.angle_beta   90.00
_cell.angle_gamma   90.00
#
_symmetry.space_group_name_H-M   'P 1'
#
loop_
_entity.id
_entity.type
_entity.pdbx_description
1 polymer ?
#
loop_
_entity_poly.entity_id
_entity_poly.type
_entity_poly.pdbx_seq_one_letter_code
_entity_poly.pdbx_strand_id
1 'polypeptide(L)' 'EVQVLARVETGPATGRIVAVRQGPLLATSFHPEVTGDHRIHRYFVDLVRSP' A
#
# COMPACT_ATOMS: atom_id res chain seq x y z
N GLU A 1 9.53 5.87 11.34
CA GLU A 1 8.16 6.43 11.35
C GLU A 1 7.29 5.64 10.39
N VAL A 2 5.99 5.51 10.67
CA VAL A 2 5.02 4.84 9.80
C VAL A 2 4.35 5.89 8.91
N GLN A 3 4.48 5.73 7.59
CA GLN A 3 3.78 6.55 6.60
C GLN A 3 2.48 5.87 6.19
N VAL A 4 1.36 6.60 6.26
CA VAL A 4 0.08 6.17 5.72
C VAL A 4 0.04 6.49 4.23
N LEU A 5 -0.14 5.47 3.38
CA LEU A 5 -0.16 5.62 1.92
C LEU A 5 -1.58 5.73 1.37
N ALA A 6 -2.53 5.02 1.99
CA ALA A 6 -3.93 5.04 1.54
C ALA A 6 -4.91 4.77 2.69
N ARG A 7 -6.11 5.34 2.54
CA ARG A 7 -7.28 5.09 3.38
C ARG A 7 -8.49 4.77 2.51
N VAL A 8 -9.46 4.04 3.05
CA VAL A 8 -10.76 3.85 2.38
C VAL A 8 -11.48 5.20 2.31
N GLU A 9 -11.90 5.58 1.10
CA GLU A 9 -12.53 6.88 0.84
C GLU A 9 -14.02 6.90 1.15
N THR A 10 -14.73 5.79 0.88
CA THR A 10 -16.19 5.72 0.98
C THR A 10 -16.70 4.42 1.58
N GLY A 11 -17.93 4.43 2.09
CA GLY A 11 -18.63 3.26 2.60
C GLY A 11 -18.35 2.96 4.09
N PRO A 12 -18.76 1.78 4.59
CA PRO A 12 -18.71 1.46 6.04
C PRO A 12 -17.29 1.39 6.65
N ALA A 13 -16.26 1.38 5.81
CA ALA A 13 -14.86 1.34 6.23
C ALA A 13 -14.11 2.66 6.05
N THR A 14 -14.81 3.76 5.74
CA THR A 14 -14.22 5.09 5.50
C THR A 14 -13.21 5.47 6.59
N GLY A 15 -12.05 5.97 6.16
CA GLY A 15 -10.97 6.42 7.03
C GLY A 15 -10.04 5.31 7.54
N ARG A 16 -10.39 4.03 7.39
CA ARG A 16 -9.50 2.91 7.73
C ARG A 16 -8.26 2.94 6.85
N ILE A 17 -7.09 2.78 7.47
CA ILE A 17 -5.80 2.67 6.77
C ILE A 17 -5.74 1.32 6.08
N VAL A 18 -5.35 1.30 4.80
CA VAL A 18 -5.29 0.06 3.99
C VAL A 18 -3.94 -0.19 3.34
N ALA A 19 -3.06 0.81 3.31
CA ALA A 19 -1.67 0.66 2.88
C ALA A 19 -0.76 1.58 3.71
N VAL A 20 0.37 1.03 4.17
CA VAL A 20 1.38 1.75 4.97
C VAL A 20 2.79 1.37 4.55
N ARG A 21 3.74 2.25 4.88
CA ARG A 21 5.18 1.99 4.77
C ARG A 21 5.90 2.33 6.06
N GLN A 22 6.88 1.51 6.44
CA GLN A 22 7.83 1.84 7.51
C GLN A 22 9.25 1.44 7.08
N GLY A 23 10.07 2.42 6.71
CA GLY A 23 11.39 2.14 6.14
C GLY A 23 11.28 1.28 4.87
N PRO A 24 11.90 0.08 4.82
CA PRO A 24 11.82 -0.85 3.70
C PRO A 24 10.57 -1.76 3.75
N LEU A 25 9.72 -1.65 4.79
CA LEU A 25 8.53 -2.49 4.93
C LEU A 25 7.34 -1.82 4.23
N LEU A 26 6.62 -2.60 3.41
CA LEU A 26 5.34 -2.25 2.78
C LEU A 26 4.29 -3.27 3.21
N ALA A 27 3.11 -2.80 3.61
CA ALA A 27 1.98 -3.68 3.95
C ALA A 27 0.66 -3.17 3.38
N THR A 28 -0.19 -4.11 2.96
CA THR A 28 -1.56 -3.88 2.50
C THR A 28 -2.53 -4.78 3.27
N SER A 29 -3.73 -4.28 3.57
CA SER A 29 -4.81 -5.09 4.17
C SER A 29 -5.71 -5.75 3.11
N PHE A 30 -5.30 -5.67 1.85
CA PHE A 30 -5.99 -6.22 0.68
C PHE A 30 -4.99 -6.96 -0.19
N HIS A 31 -5.52 -7.68 -1.18
CA HIS A 31 -4.77 -8.48 -2.13
C HIS A 31 -4.48 -7.66 -3.41
N PRO A 32 -3.31 -6.99 -3.54
CA PRO A 32 -2.99 -6.20 -4.73
C PRO A 32 -2.90 -7.05 -6.01
N GLU A 33 -2.71 -8.37 -5.88
CA GLU A 33 -2.57 -9.35 -6.96
C GLU A 33 -3.89 -9.78 -7.60
N VAL A 34 -5.02 -9.58 -6.91
CA VAL A 34 -6.34 -10.04 -7.38
C VAL A 34 -6.88 -9.15 -8.51
N THR A 35 -6.26 -7.99 -8.74
CA THR A 35 -6.55 -7.11 -9.87
C THR A 35 -5.40 -7.17 -10.89
N GLY A 36 -5.66 -6.74 -12.13
CA GLY A 36 -4.60 -6.54 -13.14
C GLY A 36 -3.77 -5.26 -12.93
N ASP A 37 -4.01 -4.50 -11.86
CA ASP A 37 -3.29 -3.24 -11.61
C ASP A 37 -1.99 -3.50 -10.84
N HIS A 38 -0.87 -3.22 -11.49
CA HIS A 38 0.45 -3.47 -10.94
C HIS A 38 1.08 -2.27 -10.21
N ARG A 39 0.34 -1.19 -9.92
CA ARG A 39 0.91 0.01 -9.28
C ARG A 39 1.54 -0.29 -7.91
N ILE A 40 0.90 -1.10 -7.07
CA ILE A 40 1.44 -1.48 -5.76
C ILE A 40 2.69 -2.36 -5.91
N HIS A 41 2.65 -3.33 -6.83
CA HIS A 41 3.80 -4.19 -7.13
C HIS A 41 5.00 -3.37 -7.63
N ARG A 42 4.76 -2.41 -8.54
CA ARG A 42 5.78 -1.50 -9.05
C ARG A 42 6.37 -0.65 -7.92
N TYR A 43 5.52 -0.09 -7.07
CA TYR A 43 5.97 0.68 -5.91
C TYR A 43 6.89 -0.13 -4.98
N PHE A 44 6.57 -1.41 -4.74
CA PHE A 44 7.44 -2.30 -3.97
C PHE A 44 8.77 -2.56 -4.66
N VAL A 45 8.78 -2.83 -5.97
CA VAL A 45 10.03 -3.02 -6.74
C VAL A 45 10.91 -1.77 -6.71
N ASP A 46 10.31 -0.58 -6.84
CA ASP A 46 11.04 0.68 -6.77
C ASP A 46 11.63 0.92 -5.37
N LEU A 47 10.91 0.51 -4.31
CA LEU A 47 11.44 0.52 -2.94
C LEU A 47 12.68 -0.37 -2.79
N VAL A 48 12.66 -1.57 -3.37
CA VAL A 48 13.79 -2.53 -3.34
C VAL A 48 15.00 -2.02 -4.13
N ARG A 49 14.76 -1.29 -5.22
CA ARG A 49 15.82 -0.70 -6.07
C ARG A 49 16.43 0.57 -5.47
N SER A 50 15.71 1.22 -4.56
CA SER A 50 16.18 2.45 -3.92
C SER A 50 17.17 2.10 -2.80
N PRO A 51 18.36 2.73 -2.75
CA PRO A 51 19.39 2.46 -1.75
C PRO A 51 18.99 2.89 -0.33
#